data_AF-Q9I637-F1
#
_entry.id   AF-Q9I637-F1
#
_cell.length_a   1.000
_cell.length_b   1.000
_cell.length_c   1.000
_cell.angle_alpha   90.00
_cell.angle_beta   90.00
_cell.angle_gamma   90.00
#
_symmetry.space_group_name_H-M   'P 1'
#
loop_
_entity.id
_entity.type
_entity.pdbx_description
1 polymer ?
#
loop_
_entity_poly.entity_id
_entity_poly.type
_entity_poly.pdbx_seq_one_letter_code
_entity_poly.pdbx_strand_id
1 'polypeptide(L)'
;MNEPGSFIWTWYGQDEHRWVLLSAEAFLALDFLALDGAMQRETIGSCPGCSTWSEKVVPLHEWLEGCPGHQAGSFRDALRRVWALCNELPEEALGCFDFDIYAHPGWQAVRREAREALRQNGWDSIRSHAEELRDDCWERVHGYPKK
;
A
#
# COMPACT_ATOMS: atom_id res chain seq x y z
N MET A 1 15.21 -12.85 -14.16
CA MET A 1 14.50 -11.90 -13.27
C MET A 1 13.02 -12.18 -13.44
N ASN A 2 12.29 -12.38 -12.35
CA ASN A 2 10.85 -12.50 -12.40
C ASN A 2 10.25 -11.16 -12.89
N GLU A 3 9.21 -11.22 -13.71
CA GLU A 3 8.50 -10.04 -14.18
C GLU A 3 7.98 -9.21 -12.97
N PRO A 4 8.10 -7.87 -12.98
CA PRO A 4 7.61 -7.06 -11.88
C PRO A 4 6.16 -7.40 -11.52
N GLY A 5 5.89 -7.58 -10.23
CA GLY A 5 4.57 -7.97 -9.75
C GLY A 5 4.24 -9.46 -9.89
N SER A 6 4.99 -10.25 -10.67
CA SER A 6 4.69 -11.68 -10.86
C SER A 6 4.84 -12.53 -9.60
N PHE A 7 5.54 -12.02 -8.59
CA PHE A 7 5.66 -12.68 -7.28
C PHE A 7 4.29 -12.88 -6.63
N ILE A 8 3.32 -11.97 -6.83
CA ILE A 8 1.99 -12.10 -6.22
C ILE A 8 1.24 -13.31 -6.79
N TRP A 9 1.30 -13.49 -8.11
CA TRP A 9 0.70 -14.62 -8.81
C TRP A 9 1.41 -15.93 -8.49
N THR A 10 2.73 -15.87 -8.32
CA THR A 10 3.53 -17.01 -7.87
C THR A 10 3.07 -17.48 -6.48
N TRP A 11 2.93 -16.57 -5.52
CA TRP A 11 2.43 -16.88 -4.19
C TRP A 11 0.98 -17.34 -4.19
N TYR A 12 0.13 -16.76 -5.05
CA TYR A 12 -1.24 -17.19 -5.19
C TYR A 12 -1.34 -18.64 -5.66
N GLY A 13 -0.55 -19.04 -6.67
CA GLY A 13 -0.48 -20.43 -7.13
C GLY A 13 0.22 -21.41 -6.17
N GLN A 14 0.88 -20.91 -5.13
CA GLN A 14 1.53 -21.69 -4.08
C GLN A 14 0.69 -21.76 -2.78
N ASP A 15 -0.55 -21.25 -2.82
CA ASP A 15 -1.44 -21.14 -1.65
C ASP A 15 -0.86 -20.29 -0.49
N GLU A 16 0.11 -19.42 -0.79
CA GLU A 16 0.73 -18.49 0.16
C GLU A 16 -0.16 -17.25 0.36
N HIS A 17 -1.44 -17.46 0.68
CA HIS A 17 -2.48 -16.43 0.71
C HIS A 17 -2.17 -15.27 1.66
N ARG A 18 -1.43 -15.52 2.74
CA ARG A 18 -0.98 -14.46 3.65
C ARG A 18 -0.06 -13.46 2.95
N TRP A 19 0.86 -13.93 2.11
CA TRP A 19 1.79 -13.03 1.41
C TRP A 19 1.11 -12.32 0.25
N VAL A 20 0.17 -12.99 -0.42
CA VAL A 20 -0.68 -12.34 -1.42
C VAL A 20 -1.50 -11.22 -0.79
N LEU A 21 -2.17 -11.50 0.34
CA LEU A 21 -2.97 -10.51 1.07
C LEU A 21 -2.15 -9.27 1.43
N LEU A 22 -1.02 -9.46 2.13
CA LEU A 22 -0.15 -8.35 2.50
C LEU A 22 0.31 -7.55 1.27
N SER A 23 0.58 -8.23 0.16
CA SER A 23 1.04 -7.57 -1.07
C SER A 23 -0.07 -6.76 -1.73
N ALA A 24 -1.27 -7.32 -1.83
CA ALA A 24 -2.43 -6.63 -2.36
C ALA A 24 -2.76 -5.38 -1.53
N GLU A 25 -2.71 -5.49 -0.19
CA GLU A 25 -2.92 -4.35 0.71
C GLU A 25 -1.83 -3.28 0.57
N ALA A 26 -0.57 -3.68 0.44
CA ALA A 26 0.53 -2.74 0.19
C ALA A 26 0.39 -2.04 -1.18
N PHE A 27 0.00 -2.74 -2.24
CA PHE A 27 -0.24 -2.12 -3.54
C PHE A 27 -1.41 -1.13 -3.52
N LEU A 28 -2.53 -1.48 -2.90
CA LEU A 28 -3.69 -0.59 -2.76
C LEU A 28 -3.37 0.64 -1.90
N ALA A 29 -2.56 0.45 -0.84
CA ALA A 29 -2.05 1.55 -0.04
C ALA A 29 -1.18 2.50 -0.87
N LEU A 30 -0.24 1.96 -1.65
CA LEU A 30 0.59 2.76 -2.56
C LEU A 30 -0.25 3.51 -3.61
N ASP A 31 -1.28 2.89 -4.18
CA ASP A 31 -2.18 3.52 -5.16
C ASP A 31 -2.84 4.78 -4.56
N PHE A 32 -3.35 4.68 -3.34
CA PHE A 32 -3.85 5.85 -2.61
C PHE A 32 -2.76 6.89 -2.30
N LEU A 33 -1.59 6.45 -1.82
CA LEU A 33 -0.49 7.36 -1.48
C LEU A 33 0.08 8.08 -2.72
N ALA A 34 -0.11 7.52 -3.91
CA ALA A 34 0.29 8.08 -5.19
C ALA A 34 -0.68 9.12 -5.75
N LEU A 35 -1.91 9.21 -5.22
CA LEU A 35 -2.90 10.21 -5.64
C LEU A 35 -2.42 11.64 -5.34
N ASP A 36 -2.93 12.63 -6.07
CA ASP A 36 -2.77 14.03 -5.66
C ASP A 36 -3.60 14.35 -4.42
N GLY A 37 -3.33 15.49 -3.78
CA GLY A 37 -3.96 15.82 -2.49
C GLY A 37 -5.48 16.00 -2.57
N ALA A 38 -6.01 16.46 -3.69
CA ALA A 38 -7.46 16.61 -3.87
C ALA A 38 -8.12 15.22 -3.97
N MET A 39 -7.55 14.33 -4.78
CA MET A 39 -8.03 12.95 -4.89
C MET A 39 -7.90 12.17 -3.57
N GLN A 40 -6.82 12.34 -2.81
CA GLN A 40 -6.68 11.72 -1.48
C GLN A 40 -7.77 12.19 -0.53
N ARG A 41 -8.05 13.50 -0.52
CA ARG A 41 -9.13 14.11 0.28
C ARG A 41 -10.50 13.55 -0.09
N GLU A 42 -10.80 13.40 -1.38
CA GLU A 42 -12.07 12.87 -1.86
C GLU A 42 -12.23 11.37 -1.58
N THR A 43 -11.12 10.62 -1.62
CA THR A 43 -11.13 9.16 -1.47
C THR A 43 -11.18 8.72 0.00
N ILE A 44 -10.59 9.48 0.92
CA ILE A 44 -10.56 9.10 2.33
C ILE A 44 -11.93 9.34 2.98
N GLY A 45 -12.60 8.28 3.42
CA GLY A 45 -14.00 8.35 3.85
C GLY A 45 -14.22 8.78 5.31
N SER A 46 -13.16 8.89 6.10
CA SER A 46 -13.23 9.11 7.55
C SER A 46 -12.11 10.08 7.98
N CYS A 47 -11.68 10.02 9.24
CA CYS A 47 -10.63 10.90 9.74
C CYS A 47 -9.33 10.74 8.90
N PRO A 48 -8.88 11.80 8.19
CA PRO A 48 -7.82 11.69 7.19
C PRO A 48 -6.47 11.28 7.77
N GLY A 49 -6.06 11.85 8.92
CA GLY A 49 -4.84 11.43 9.62
C GLY A 49 -4.90 9.96 10.06
N CYS A 50 -5.89 9.61 10.89
CA CYS A 50 -6.08 8.25 11.40
C CYS A 50 -6.17 7.20 10.29
N SER A 51 -7.08 7.37 9.31
CA SER A 51 -7.30 6.36 8.28
C SER A 51 -6.17 6.30 7.27
N THR A 52 -5.50 7.40 6.95
CA THR A 52 -4.26 7.30 6.16
C THR A 52 -3.23 6.47 6.89
N TRP A 53 -3.03 6.72 8.18
CA TRP A 53 -2.05 5.97 8.95
C TRP A 53 -2.42 4.49 9.05
N SER A 54 -3.61 4.18 9.57
CA SER A 54 -4.02 2.81 9.84
C SER A 54 -4.31 1.98 8.59
N GLU A 55 -4.83 2.59 7.52
CA GLU A 55 -5.28 1.84 6.33
C GLU A 55 -4.30 1.92 5.16
N LYS A 56 -3.35 2.86 5.16
CA LYS A 56 -2.43 3.08 4.03
C LYS A 56 -0.96 3.02 4.45
N VAL A 57 -0.61 3.54 5.62
CA VAL A 57 0.80 3.51 6.08
C VAL A 57 1.13 2.18 6.77
N VAL A 58 0.27 1.70 7.67
CA VAL A 58 0.44 0.42 8.40
C VAL A 58 0.60 -0.79 7.46
N PRO A 59 -0.20 -0.96 6.39
CA PRO A 59 -0.02 -2.10 5.47
C PRO A 59 1.38 -2.20 4.85
N LEU A 60 2.06 -1.05 4.64
CA LEU A 60 3.44 -1.07 4.13
C LEU A 60 4.37 -1.71 5.16
N HIS A 61 4.21 -1.37 6.44
CA HIS A 61 4.99 -1.92 7.54
C HIS A 61 4.66 -3.41 7.77
N GLU A 62 3.38 -3.79 7.72
CA GLU A 62 2.98 -5.19 7.86
C GLU A 62 3.57 -6.07 6.75
N TRP A 63 3.69 -5.56 5.53
CA TRP A 63 4.41 -6.25 4.46
C TRP A 63 5.90 -6.39 4.77
N LEU A 64 6.55 -5.32 5.24
CA LEU A 64 7.99 -5.30 5.55
C LEU A 64 8.36 -6.30 6.65
N GLU A 65 7.51 -6.44 7.66
CA GLU A 65 7.72 -7.37 8.78
C GLU A 65 7.26 -8.81 8.48
N GLY A 66 6.18 -8.95 7.70
CA GLY A 66 5.51 -10.24 7.50
C GLY A 66 5.96 -11.03 6.27
N CYS A 67 6.43 -10.35 5.21
CA CYS A 67 6.77 -11.00 3.95
C CYS A 67 8.27 -11.33 3.88
N PRO A 68 8.69 -12.56 3.52
CA PRO A 68 10.11 -12.93 3.45
C PRO A 68 10.91 -12.14 2.40
N GLY A 69 10.25 -11.53 1.42
CA GLY A 69 10.82 -10.51 0.50
C GLY A 69 11.90 -10.97 -0.48
N HIS A 70 12.38 -12.22 -0.40
CA HIS A 70 13.44 -12.74 -1.28
C HIS A 70 13.09 -12.69 -2.78
N GLN A 71 11.83 -12.90 -3.14
CA GLN A 71 11.31 -12.85 -4.50
C GLN A 71 10.83 -11.45 -4.93
N ALA A 72 10.81 -10.50 -3.99
CA ALA A 72 10.22 -9.17 -4.16
C ALA A 72 11.17 -8.08 -3.64
N GLY A 73 12.47 -8.23 -3.88
CA GLY A 73 13.51 -7.32 -3.35
C GLY A 73 13.30 -5.86 -3.76
N SER A 74 13.00 -5.60 -5.04
CA SER A 74 12.69 -4.25 -5.53
C SER A 74 11.47 -3.64 -4.84
N PHE A 75 10.45 -4.46 -4.58
CA PHE A 75 9.22 -4.02 -3.92
C PHE A 75 9.49 -3.72 -2.45
N ARG A 76 10.24 -4.58 -1.75
CA ARG A 76 10.71 -4.34 -0.38
C ARG A 76 11.45 -3.02 -0.26
N ASP A 77 12.39 -2.75 -1.16
CA ASP A 77 13.18 -1.53 -1.11
C ASP A 77 12.32 -0.29 -1.41
N ALA A 78 11.35 -0.41 -2.33
CA ALA A 78 10.39 0.65 -2.60
C ALA A 78 9.50 0.94 -1.38
N LEU A 79 8.97 -0.11 -0.74
CA LEU A 79 8.16 0.02 0.48
C LEU A 79 8.95 0.65 1.63
N ARG A 80 10.23 0.29 1.82
CA ARG A 80 11.09 0.93 2.82
C ARG A 80 11.23 2.43 2.61
N ARG A 81 11.37 2.88 1.36
CA ARG A 81 11.47 4.31 1.04
C ARG A 81 10.18 5.06 1.36
N VAL A 82 9.04 4.52 0.92
CA VAL A 82 7.73 5.15 1.19
C VAL A 82 7.44 5.16 2.68
N TRP A 83 7.67 4.04 3.38
CA TRP A 83 7.51 3.94 4.83
C TRP A 83 8.36 4.97 5.58
N ALA A 84 9.63 5.13 5.23
CA ALA A 84 10.51 6.13 5.84
C ALA A 84 9.97 7.55 5.66
N LEU A 85 9.55 7.90 4.44
CA LEU A 85 8.96 9.23 4.16
C LEU A 85 7.66 9.47 4.92
N CYS A 86 6.82 8.45 5.10
CA CYS A 86 5.61 8.58 5.92
C CYS A 86 5.94 8.84 7.39
N ASN A 87 7.02 8.27 7.92
CA ASN A 87 7.47 8.50 9.30
C ASN A 87 8.15 9.87 9.49
N GLU A 88 8.59 10.50 8.40
CA GLU A 88 9.16 11.86 8.41
C GLU A 88 8.09 12.95 8.28
N LEU A 89 6.82 12.60 8.06
CA LEU A 89 5.72 13.56 8.02
C LEU A 89 5.57 14.24 9.39
N PRO A 90 5.47 15.57 9.43
CA PRO A 90 5.27 16.26 10.69
C PRO A 90 3.83 16.10 11.17
N GLU A 91 3.58 16.41 12.45
CA GLU A 91 2.27 16.21 13.08
C GLU A 91 1.15 16.96 12.36
N GLU A 92 1.44 18.15 11.81
CA GLU A 92 0.46 18.94 11.05
C GLU A 92 0.04 18.25 9.74
N ALA A 93 0.87 17.35 9.19
CA ALA A 93 0.55 16.57 7.99
C ALA A 93 -0.27 15.30 8.30
N LEU A 94 -0.56 15.04 9.58
CA LEU A 94 -1.31 13.87 10.07
C LEU A 94 -2.43 14.29 11.05
N GLY A 95 -2.83 15.56 11.02
CA GLY A 95 -3.89 16.11 11.86
C GLY A 95 -5.21 15.34 11.76
N CYS A 96 -5.83 15.06 12.91
CA CYS A 96 -7.14 14.42 12.95
C CYS A 96 -8.23 15.37 12.45
N PHE A 97 -9.17 14.84 11.65
CA PHE A 97 -10.29 15.58 11.05
C PHE A 97 -9.93 16.76 10.14
N ASP A 98 -8.66 17.02 9.90
CA ASP A 98 -8.18 18.01 8.96
C ASP A 98 -7.98 17.37 7.58
N PHE A 99 -8.92 17.61 6.67
CA PHE A 99 -8.85 17.07 5.30
C PHE A 99 -7.86 17.82 4.41
N ASP A 100 -7.33 18.96 4.86
CA ASP A 100 -6.31 19.74 4.15
C ASP A 100 -4.89 19.27 4.49
N ILE A 101 -4.73 18.24 5.33
CA ILE A 101 -3.41 17.62 5.61
C ILE A 101 -2.68 17.23 4.33
N TYR A 102 -3.40 16.81 3.29
CA TYR A 102 -2.80 16.40 2.01
C TYR A 102 -2.25 17.60 1.22
N ALA A 103 -2.65 18.83 1.52
CA ALA A 103 -2.03 20.02 0.95
C ALA A 103 -0.62 20.27 1.54
N HIS A 104 -0.27 19.63 2.66
CA HIS A 104 1.04 19.81 3.28
C HIS A 104 2.18 19.38 2.32
N PRO A 105 3.23 20.22 2.11
CA PRO A 105 4.30 19.94 1.16
C PRO A 105 5.03 18.61 1.40
N GLY A 106 5.09 18.12 2.65
CA GLY A 106 5.71 16.83 3.00
C GLY A 106 5.15 15.64 2.24
N TRP A 107 3.87 15.68 1.84
CA TRP A 107 3.24 14.61 1.06
C TRP A 107 3.80 14.49 -0.37
N GLN A 108 4.46 15.53 -0.92
CA GLN A 108 4.99 15.46 -2.28
C GLN A 108 6.05 14.38 -2.46
N ALA A 109 6.92 14.18 -1.46
CA ALA A 109 7.93 13.14 -1.51
C ALA A 109 7.28 11.74 -1.44
N VAL A 110 6.33 11.55 -0.53
CA VAL A 110 5.55 10.31 -0.39
C VAL A 110 4.87 9.95 -1.71
N ARG A 111 4.14 10.90 -2.32
CA ARG A 111 3.45 10.69 -3.61
C ARG A 111 4.39 10.28 -4.73
N ARG A 112 5.54 10.93 -4.82
CA ARG A 112 6.54 10.64 -5.84
C ARG A 112 7.09 9.22 -5.68
N GLU A 113 7.49 8.83 -4.49
CA GLU A 113 8.02 7.48 -4.24
C GLU A 113 6.93 6.41 -4.36
N ALA A 114 5.69 6.70 -3.97
CA ALA A 114 4.57 5.78 -4.16
C ALA A 114 4.30 5.49 -5.64
N ARG A 115 4.25 6.54 -6.49
CA ARG A 115 4.12 6.37 -7.94
C ARG A 115 5.26 5.55 -8.53
N GLU A 116 6.48 5.81 -8.07
CA GLU A 116 7.65 5.09 -8.53
C GLU A 116 7.61 3.62 -8.10
N ALA A 117 7.17 3.33 -6.87
CA ALA A 117 6.98 1.98 -6.36
C ALA A 117 5.97 1.19 -7.22
N LEU A 118 4.82 1.79 -7.53
CA LEU A 118 3.79 1.17 -8.38
C LEU A 118 4.34 0.86 -9.78
N ARG A 119 4.99 1.86 -10.41
CA ARG A 119 5.55 1.77 -11.75
C ARG A 119 6.62 0.68 -11.87
N GLN A 120 7.48 0.56 -10.87
CA GLN A 120 8.59 -0.40 -10.89
C GLN A 120 8.18 -1.84 -10.54
N ASN A 121 7.06 -2.04 -9.86
CA ASN A 121 6.71 -3.34 -9.26
C ASN A 121 5.46 -3.98 -9.87
N GLY A 122 5.07 -3.58 -11.08
CA GLY A 122 4.06 -4.28 -11.85
C GLY A 122 2.63 -3.98 -11.41
N TRP A 123 2.36 -2.77 -10.89
CA TRP A 123 0.99 -2.40 -10.51
C TRP A 123 0.01 -2.56 -11.67
N ASP A 124 0.40 -2.22 -12.90
CA ASP A 124 -0.46 -2.30 -14.08
C ASP A 124 -1.02 -3.70 -14.34
N SER A 125 -0.29 -4.77 -13.99
CA SER A 125 -0.76 -6.15 -14.16
C SER A 125 -1.61 -6.66 -13.00
N ILE A 126 -1.58 -5.97 -11.85
CA ILE A 126 -2.26 -6.36 -10.62
C ILE A 126 -3.53 -5.53 -10.41
N ARG A 127 -3.56 -4.28 -10.87
CA ARG A 127 -4.56 -3.26 -10.53
C ARG A 127 -6.00 -3.72 -10.70
N SER A 128 -6.34 -4.37 -11.81
CA SER A 128 -7.70 -4.86 -12.08
C SER A 128 -8.16 -5.98 -11.14
N HIS A 129 -7.24 -6.61 -10.43
CA HIS A 129 -7.49 -7.75 -9.56
C HIS A 129 -7.17 -7.47 -8.09
N ALA A 130 -6.61 -6.30 -7.77
CA ALA A 130 -6.03 -6.05 -6.45
C ALA A 130 -7.05 -6.14 -5.31
N GLU A 131 -8.25 -5.59 -5.51
CA GLU A 131 -9.34 -5.68 -4.53
C GLU A 131 -9.87 -7.10 -4.39
N GLU A 132 -10.09 -7.80 -5.52
CA GLU A 132 -10.53 -9.20 -5.52
C GLU A 132 -9.51 -10.11 -4.84
N LEU A 133 -8.21 -9.94 -5.15
CA LEU A 133 -7.11 -10.68 -4.51
C LEU A 133 -7.06 -10.43 -3.01
N ARG A 134 -7.22 -9.17 -2.58
CA ARG A 134 -7.27 -8.82 -1.15
C ARG A 134 -8.43 -9.54 -0.48
N ASP A 135 -9.63 -9.49 -1.07
CA ASP A 135 -10.84 -10.00 -0.43
C ASP A 135 -10.86 -11.55 -0.40
N ASP A 136 -10.49 -12.21 -1.50
CA ASP A 136 -10.34 -13.67 -1.57
C ASP A 136 -9.25 -14.17 -0.59
N CYS A 137 -8.08 -13.55 -0.57
CA CYS A 137 -7.02 -13.96 0.35
C CYS A 137 -7.35 -13.63 1.81
N TRP A 138 -8.10 -12.55 2.08
CA TRP A 138 -8.60 -12.27 3.41
C TRP A 138 -9.50 -13.40 3.92
N GLU A 139 -10.47 -13.83 3.13
CA GLU A 139 -11.36 -14.92 3.51
C GLU A 139 -10.60 -16.22 3.75
N ARG A 140 -9.61 -16.55 2.90
CA ARG A 140 -8.78 -17.75 3.08
C ARG A 140 -7.89 -17.70 4.31
N VAL A 141 -7.40 -16.52 4.70
CA VAL A 141 -6.53 -16.34 5.88
C VAL A 141 -7.32 -16.28 7.19
N HIS A 142 -8.48 -15.60 7.19
CA HIS A 142 -9.25 -15.31 8.40
C HIS A 142 -10.51 -16.17 8.58
N GLY A 143 -10.98 -16.84 7.53
CA GLY A 143 -12.18 -17.67 7.56
C GLY A 143 -13.51 -16.91 7.54
N TYR A 144 -13.50 -15.61 7.20
CA TYR A 144 -14.70 -14.79 7.04
C TYR A 144 -14.46 -13.65 6.04
N PRO A 145 -15.50 -13.12 5.37
CA PRO A 145 -15.35 -12.07 4.36
C PRO A 145 -14.93 -10.72 4.98
N LYS A 146 -14.15 -9.93 4.24
CA LYS A 146 -13.79 -8.56 4.61
C LYS A 146 -15.05 -7.68 4.58
N LYS A 147 -15.27 -6.88 5.63
CA LYS A 147 -16.44 -5.99 5.76
C LYS A 147 -16.18 -4.62 5.16
#